data_AF-A0A1X3P5J9-F1
#
_entry.id   AF-A0A1X3P5J9-F1
#
_cell.length_a   1.000
_cell.length_b   1.000
_cell.length_c   1.000
_cell.angle_alpha   90.00
_cell.angle_beta   90.00
_cell.angle_gamma   90.00
#
_symmetry.space_group_name_H-M   'P 1'
#
loop_
_entity.id
_entity.type
_entity.pdbx_description
1 polymer ?
#
loop_
_entity_poly.entity_id
_entity_poly.type
_entity_poly.pdbx_seq_one_letter_code
_entity_poly.pdbx_strand_id
1 'polypeptide(L)'
;ADALNEVGKPLNGSSVLLLGVTYKPDIADQRESPAVPVAKVLMEKKARVEFHDPYVESWDVDGGSLVRVADLDVALGRADVVVILQPHGVYDLEAIVEAAGLVFDTRGALSGEGVERL
;
A
#
# COMPACT_ATOMS: atom_id res chain seq x y z
N ALA A 1 9.33 2.88 15.82
CA ALA A 1 9.21 1.43 16.10
C ALA A 1 8.36 0.86 14.97
N ASP A 2 8.68 -0.31 14.41
CA ASP A 2 7.89 -0.92 13.34
C ASP A 2 6.51 -1.30 13.90
N ALA A 3 5.41 -0.64 13.50
CA ALA A 3 4.08 -0.94 14.09
C ALA A 3 3.63 -2.39 13.85
N LEU A 4 4.17 -3.06 12.82
CA LEU A 4 4.06 -4.51 12.63
C LEU A 4 4.59 -5.35 13.80
N ASN A 5 5.71 -4.92 14.40
CA ASN A 5 6.28 -5.60 15.58
C ASN A 5 5.41 -5.38 16.82
N GLU A 6 4.67 -4.27 16.91
CA GLU A 6 3.73 -4.01 18.00
C GLU A 6 2.49 -4.92 17.90
N VAL A 7 2.09 -5.27 16.68
CA VAL A 7 1.05 -6.28 16.39
C VAL A 7 1.62 -7.72 16.42
N GLY A 8 2.92 -7.90 16.68
CA GLY A 8 3.58 -9.20 16.78
C GLY A 8 3.70 -9.96 15.44
N LYS A 9 3.51 -9.28 14.30
CA LYS A 9 3.66 -9.89 12.97
C LYS A 9 5.03 -9.54 12.38
N PRO A 10 5.89 -10.54 12.09
CA PRO A 10 7.12 -10.27 11.37
C PRO A 10 6.80 -9.79 9.95
N LEU A 11 7.56 -8.83 9.45
CA LEU A 11 7.36 -8.36 8.07
C LEU A 11 7.65 -9.46 7.03
N ASN A 12 8.52 -10.41 7.37
CA ASN A 12 8.78 -11.59 6.53
C ASN A 12 7.52 -12.46 6.43
N GLY A 13 7.00 -12.61 5.22
CA GLY A 13 5.81 -13.41 4.92
C GLY A 13 4.48 -12.67 5.05
N SER A 14 4.47 -11.47 5.64
CA SER A 14 3.26 -10.63 5.73
C SER A 14 2.79 -10.16 4.35
N SER A 15 1.48 -10.10 4.12
CA SER A 15 0.90 -9.46 2.93
C SER A 15 0.81 -7.95 3.11
N VAL A 16 1.41 -7.19 2.19
CA VAL A 16 1.41 -5.73 2.22
C VAL A 16 0.78 -5.20 0.94
N LEU A 17 -0.34 -4.50 1.08
CA LEU A 17 -1.03 -3.84 -0.03
C LEU A 17 -0.63 -2.37 -0.11
N LEU A 18 -0.02 -1.98 -1.23
CA LEU A 18 0.34 -0.60 -1.52
C LEU A 18 -0.76 0.09 -2.32
N LEU A 19 -1.25 1.22 -1.82
CA LEU A 19 -2.30 2.00 -2.48
C LEU A 19 -1.72 3.28 -3.09
N GLY A 20 -1.81 3.34 -4.43
CA GLY A 20 -1.35 4.45 -5.24
C GLY A 20 0.16 4.44 -5.45
N VAL A 21 0.61 4.05 -6.65
CA VAL A 21 2.03 3.83 -6.96
C VAL A 21 2.60 4.90 -7.89
N THR A 22 1.83 5.92 -8.19
CA THR A 22 2.20 7.01 -9.09
C THR A 22 3.00 8.11 -8.39
N TYR A 23 3.64 8.95 -9.19
CA TYR A 23 4.40 10.11 -8.71
C TYR A 23 3.49 11.17 -8.05
N LYS A 24 2.27 11.34 -8.55
CA LYS A 24 1.26 12.25 -8.02
C LYS A 24 -0.13 11.60 -8.04
N PRO A 25 -1.04 12.06 -7.16
CA PRO A 25 -2.43 11.66 -7.24
C PRO A 25 -3.03 11.92 -8.63
N ASP A 26 -3.94 11.04 -9.00
CA ASP A 26 -4.85 11.13 -10.15
C ASP A 26 -4.20 11.17 -11.55
N ILE A 27 -2.94 10.74 -11.66
CA ILE A 27 -2.24 10.58 -12.94
C ILE A 27 -1.53 9.23 -13.01
N ALA A 28 -1.34 8.67 -14.21
CA ALA A 28 -0.69 7.37 -14.43
C ALA A 28 0.87 7.41 -14.44
N ASP A 29 1.49 8.56 -14.13
CA ASP A 29 2.95 8.70 -14.24
C ASP A 29 3.64 8.00 -13.07
N GLN A 30 4.41 6.97 -13.38
CA GLN A 30 5.16 6.15 -12.42
C GLN A 30 6.63 6.56 -12.31
N ARG A 31 7.11 7.47 -13.17
CA ARG A 31 8.52 7.88 -13.18
C ARG A 31 8.86 8.60 -11.89
N GLU A 32 9.99 8.23 -11.31
CA GLU A 32 10.47 8.79 -10.05
C GLU A 32 9.44 8.67 -8.90
N SER A 33 8.55 7.68 -8.98
CA SER A 33 7.53 7.46 -7.96
C SER A 33 8.20 7.16 -6.60
N PRO A 34 7.77 7.85 -5.52
CA PRO A 34 8.26 7.57 -4.17
C PRO A 34 7.82 6.19 -3.66
N ALA A 35 6.93 5.49 -4.38
CA ALA A 35 6.50 4.14 -4.05
C ALA A 35 7.59 3.09 -4.31
N VAL A 36 8.49 3.33 -5.27
CA VAL A 36 9.51 2.34 -5.69
C VAL A 36 10.47 1.99 -4.54
N PRO A 37 11.07 2.96 -3.82
CA PRO A 37 11.91 2.64 -2.67
C PRO A 37 11.17 1.90 -1.55
N VAL A 38 9.89 2.24 -1.32
CA VAL A 38 9.08 1.60 -0.27
C VAL A 38 8.86 0.12 -0.59
N ALA A 39 8.40 -0.20 -1.81
CA ALA A 39 8.21 -1.58 -2.23
C ALA A 39 9.52 -2.38 -2.19
N LYS A 40 10.65 -1.81 -2.60
CA LYS A 40 11.96 -2.46 -2.50
C LYS A 40 12.32 -2.87 -1.08
N VAL A 41 12.21 -1.95 -0.12
CA VAL A 41 12.50 -2.26 1.29
C VAL A 41 11.59 -3.35 1.84
N LEU A 42 10.30 -3.35 1.46
CA LEU A 42 9.34 -4.38 1.86
C LEU A 42 9.71 -5.75 1.26
N MET A 43 10.04 -5.80 -0.04
CA MET A 43 10.46 -7.02 -0.74
C MET A 43 11.78 -7.57 -0.20
N GLU A 44 12.77 -6.72 0.06
CA GLU A 44 14.05 -7.10 0.69
C GLU A 44 13.82 -7.75 2.07
N LYS A 45 12.83 -7.26 2.82
CA LYS A 45 12.41 -7.83 4.09
C LYS A 45 11.48 -9.04 3.95
N LYS A 46 11.29 -9.55 2.73
CA LYS A 46 10.50 -10.74 2.36
C LYS A 46 8.99 -10.60 2.61
N ALA A 47 8.47 -9.37 2.57
CA ALA A 47 7.04 -9.16 2.53
C ALA A 47 6.47 -9.58 1.16
N ARG A 48 5.21 -10.01 1.13
CA ARG A 48 4.47 -10.26 -0.10
C ARG A 48 3.78 -8.95 -0.48
N VAL A 49 4.38 -8.24 -1.44
CA VAL A 49 3.89 -6.94 -1.87
C VAL A 49 2.87 -7.11 -3.00
N GLU A 50 1.69 -6.57 -2.80
CA GLU A 50 0.65 -6.36 -3.80
C GLU A 50 0.39 -4.87 -3.94
N PHE A 51 -0.19 -4.43 -5.06
CA PHE A 51 -0.56 -3.03 -5.23
C PHE A 51 -1.92 -2.86 -5.86
N HIS A 52 -2.54 -1.73 -5.55
CA HIS A 52 -3.68 -1.22 -6.27
C HIS A 52 -3.42 0.25 -6.63
N ASP A 53 -3.69 0.58 -7.89
CA ASP A 53 -3.70 1.95 -8.39
C ASP A 53 -4.73 2.06 -9.53
N PRO A 54 -5.72 2.96 -9.44
CA PRO A 54 -6.78 3.08 -10.44
C PRO A 54 -6.26 3.45 -11.84
N TYR A 55 -5.07 4.04 -11.96
CA TYR A 55 -4.49 4.55 -13.20
C TYR A 55 -3.34 3.69 -13.75
N VAL A 56 -2.95 2.62 -13.04
CA VAL A 56 -1.80 1.76 -13.40
C VAL A 56 -2.20 0.29 -13.40
N GLU A 57 -2.14 -0.37 -14.55
CA GLU A 57 -2.48 -1.81 -14.67
C GLU A 57 -1.33 -2.74 -14.27
N SER A 58 -0.09 -2.32 -14.53
CA SER A 58 1.12 -3.06 -14.18
C SER A 58 2.19 -2.09 -13.68
N TRP A 59 2.94 -2.53 -12.67
CA TRP A 59 3.98 -1.73 -12.05
C TRP A 59 5.30 -2.50 -12.00
N ASP A 60 6.31 -1.94 -12.65
CA ASP A 60 7.66 -2.50 -12.67
C ASP A 60 8.45 -2.03 -11.46
N VAL A 61 8.84 -2.97 -10.61
CA VAL A 61 9.59 -2.71 -9.38
C VAL A 61 10.62 -3.82 -9.15
N ASP A 62 11.84 -3.41 -8.82
CA ASP A 62 12.95 -4.30 -8.48
C ASP A 62 13.27 -5.39 -9.53
N GLY A 63 13.08 -5.05 -10.82
CA GLY A 63 13.29 -5.99 -11.92
C GLY A 63 12.18 -7.04 -12.10
N GLY A 64 11.12 -6.96 -11.28
CA GLY A 64 9.86 -7.69 -11.46
C GLY A 64 8.75 -6.78 -11.95
N SER A 65 7.68 -7.38 -12.47
CA SER A 65 6.45 -6.69 -12.84
C SER A 65 5.31 -7.22 -11.97
N LEU A 66 4.66 -6.32 -11.23
CA LEU A 66 3.45 -6.63 -10.49
C LEU A 66 2.25 -6.28 -11.34
N VAL A 67 1.18 -7.07 -11.22
CA VAL A 67 -0.12 -6.77 -11.83
C VAL A 67 -1.02 -6.16 -10.77
N ARG A 68 -1.78 -5.13 -11.15
CA ARG A 68 -2.73 -4.47 -10.27
C ARG A 68 -3.73 -5.47 -9.71
N VAL A 69 -4.00 -5.40 -8.42
CA VAL A 69 -5.11 -6.15 -7.82
C VAL A 69 -6.44 -5.65 -8.39
N ALA A 70 -7.27 -6.55 -8.93
CA ALA A 70 -8.51 -6.16 -9.60
C ALA A 70 -9.65 -5.83 -8.63
N ASP A 71 -9.71 -6.53 -7.50
CA ASP A 71 -10.75 -6.39 -6.48
C ASP A 71 -10.12 -5.80 -5.21
N LEU A 72 -10.26 -4.48 -5.05
CA LEU A 72 -9.66 -3.75 -3.95
C LEU A 72 -10.22 -4.19 -2.60
N ASP A 73 -11.53 -4.43 -2.50
CA ASP A 73 -12.19 -4.80 -1.25
C ASP A 73 -11.68 -6.14 -0.73
N VAL A 74 -11.55 -7.12 -1.63
CA VAL A 74 -10.95 -8.43 -1.30
C VAL A 74 -9.48 -8.28 -0.90
N ALA A 75 -8.74 -7.38 -1.53
CA ALA A 75 -7.34 -7.12 -1.21
C ALA A 75 -7.18 -6.52 0.20
N LEU A 76 -8.00 -5.51 0.52
CA LEU A 76 -8.00 -4.83 1.81
C LEU A 76 -8.24 -5.81 2.96
N GLY A 77 -9.23 -6.69 2.84
CA GLY A 77 -9.54 -7.68 3.87
C GLY A 77 -8.52 -8.81 4.03
N ARG A 78 -7.60 -8.99 3.06
CA ARG A 78 -6.56 -10.04 3.09
C ARG A 78 -5.18 -9.51 3.44
N ALA A 79 -4.96 -8.20 3.30
CA ALA A 79 -3.70 -7.57 3.62
C ALA A 79 -3.48 -7.60 5.14
N ASP A 80 -2.29 -8.02 5.57
CA ASP A 80 -1.87 -7.82 6.96
C ASP A 80 -1.63 -6.33 7.24
N VAL A 81 -1.19 -5.59 6.23
CA VAL A 81 -0.92 -4.16 6.27
C VAL A 81 -1.31 -3.50 4.96
N VAL A 82 -1.98 -2.37 5.05
CA VAL A 82 -2.21 -1.46 3.93
C VAL A 82 -1.31 -0.24 4.09
N VAL A 83 -0.67 0.21 3.02
CA VAL A 83 0.13 1.44 3.02
C VAL A 83 -0.41 2.39 1.98
N ILE A 84 -0.81 3.58 2.41
CA ILE A 84 -1.30 4.64 1.53
C ILE A 84 -0.11 5.50 1.14
N LEU A 85 0.23 5.44 -0.14
CA LEU A 85 1.35 6.15 -0.75
C LEU A 85 0.83 7.34 -1.58
N GLN A 86 -0.25 7.12 -2.35
CA GLN A 86 -1.01 8.19 -2.99
C GLN A 86 -2.51 8.03 -2.73
N PRO A 87 -3.14 8.94 -1.98
CA PRO A 87 -4.58 8.97 -1.82
C PRO A 87 -5.21 9.55 -3.10
N HIS A 88 -5.47 8.69 -4.07
CA HIS A 88 -6.21 9.06 -5.27
C HIS A 88 -7.61 9.54 -4.89
N GLY A 89 -8.12 10.54 -5.60
CA GLY A 89 -9.45 11.11 -5.32
C GLY A 89 -10.60 10.12 -5.51
N VAL A 90 -10.36 9.02 -6.22
CA VAL A 90 -11.34 7.93 -6.42
C VAL A 90 -11.37 6.93 -5.26
N TYR A 91 -10.41 6.99 -4.33
CA TYR A 91 -10.43 6.12 -3.16
C TYR A 91 -11.43 6.63 -2.14
N ASP A 92 -12.29 5.72 -1.69
CA ASP A 92 -13.05 5.91 -0.47
C ASP A 92 -12.15 5.60 0.73
N LEU A 93 -11.54 6.65 1.26
CA LEU A 93 -10.58 6.56 2.35
C LEU A 93 -11.20 6.05 3.65
N GLU A 94 -12.49 6.33 3.89
CA GLU A 94 -13.21 5.84 5.07
C GLU A 94 -13.44 4.32 4.93
N ALA A 95 -13.94 3.87 3.78
CA ALA A 95 -14.14 2.45 3.51
C ALA A 95 -12.83 1.65 3.56
N ILE A 96 -11.71 2.23 3.11
CA ILE A 96 -10.39 1.61 3.22
C ILE A 96 -10.01 1.37 4.69
N VAL A 97 -10.21 2.36 5.56
CA VAL A 97 -9.89 2.23 6.99
C VAL A 97 -10.79 1.20 7.66
N GLU A 98 -12.08 1.15 7.29
CA GLU A 98 -13.01 0.15 7.85
C GLU A 98 -12.68 -1.28 7.40
N ALA A 99 -12.23 -1.47 6.15
CA ALA A 99 -11.92 -2.79 5.60
C ALA A 99 -10.52 -3.30 6.01
N ALA A 100 -9.57 -2.40 6.25
CA ALA A 100 -8.19 -2.74 6.57
C ALA A 100 -8.00 -2.93 8.09
N GLY A 101 -7.23 -3.95 8.48
CA GLY A 101 -6.89 -4.16 9.89
C GLY A 101 -5.82 -3.20 10.43
N LEU A 102 -4.87 -2.80 9.59
CA LEU A 102 -3.79 -1.86 9.91
C LEU A 102 -3.43 -1.05 8.65
N VAL A 103 -3.44 0.28 8.77
CA VAL A 103 -3.14 1.21 7.69
C VAL A 103 -1.99 2.12 8.09
N PHE A 104 -0.93 2.16 7.27
CA PHE A 104 0.08 3.20 7.37
C PHE A 104 -0.23 4.34 6.40
N ASP A 105 -0.41 5.52 6.96
CA ASP A 105 -0.68 6.73 6.21
C ASP A 105 0.59 7.57 6.09
N THR A 106 1.17 7.60 4.89
CA THR A 106 2.37 8.38 4.58
C THR A 106 2.08 9.82 4.15
N ARG A 107 0.78 10.18 4.04
CA ARG A 107 0.33 11.45 3.47
C ARG A 107 -0.48 12.29 4.45
N GLY A 108 -0.84 11.73 5.61
CA GLY A 108 -1.66 12.39 6.63
C GLY A 108 -3.11 12.58 6.19
N ALA A 109 -3.59 11.77 5.25
CA ALA A 109 -4.94 11.84 4.69
C ALA A 109 -6.00 11.08 5.51
N LEU A 110 -5.59 10.21 6.44
CA LEU A 110 -6.44 9.22 7.09
C LEU A 110 -6.49 9.42 8.60
N SER A 111 -7.62 9.10 9.22
CA SER A 111 -7.79 9.02 10.68
C SER A 111 -8.72 7.87 11.02
N GLY A 112 -8.46 7.19 12.13
CA GLY A 112 -9.31 6.11 12.60
C GLY A 112 -8.55 5.17 13.52
N GLU A 113 -9.27 4.18 14.05
CA GLU A 113 -8.65 3.05 14.73
C GLU A 113 -7.83 2.24 13.69
N GLY A 114 -6.65 1.74 14.09
CA GLY A 114 -5.78 1.00 13.16
C GLY A 114 -5.06 1.86 12.12
N VAL A 115 -5.09 3.20 12.22
CA VAL A 115 -4.32 4.10 11.36
C VAL A 115 -3.06 4.59 12.06
N GLU A 116 -1.91 4.24 11.51
CA GLU A 116 -0.59 4.73 11.90
C GLU A 116 -0.12 5.80 10.91
N ARG A 117 0.00 7.06 11.37
CA ARG A 117 0.52 8.17 10.55
C ARG A 117 2.04 8.24 10.69
N LEU A 118 2.75 8.32 9.56
CA LEU A 118 4.22 8.34 9.49
C LEU A 118 4.80 9.74 9.25
#